data_AF-A0A954A4Q9-F1
#
_entry.id   AF-A0A954A4Q9-F1
#
_cell.length_a   1.000
_cell.length_b   1.000
_cell.length_c   1.000
_cell.angle_alpha   90.00
_cell.angle_beta   90.00
_cell.angle_gamma   90.00
#
_symmetry.space_group_name_H-M   'P 1'
#
loop_
_entity.id
_entity.type
_entity.pdbx_description
1 polymer ?
#
loop_
_entity_poly.entity_id
_entity_poly.type
_entity_poly.pdbx_seq_one_letter_code
_entity_poly.pdbx_strand_id
1 'polypeptide(L)'
;DDDRRRLRAVKLLTVGFGVAQIAVGIGSQGLRMGVISSVLAVQGWTTGIILGVFALGIFTRRVGHRAATIGMVGGVAVMVWVWRGTSLAWPWYALVGSTATFAIGMVAQWTGRKK
;
A
#
# COMPACT_ATOMS: atom_id res chain seq x y z
N ASP A 1 17.41 -12.25 31.55
CA ASP A 1 18.27 -12.15 30.34
C ASP A 1 17.55 -12.00 29.00
N ASP A 2 16.30 -12.48 28.86
CA ASP A 2 15.59 -12.51 27.57
C ASP A 2 15.29 -11.12 26.99
N ASP A 3 14.95 -10.14 27.84
CA ASP A 3 14.69 -8.75 27.42
C ASP A 3 15.93 -8.07 26.83
N ARG A 4 17.12 -8.33 27.39
CA ARG A 4 18.38 -7.79 26.85
C ARG A 4 18.67 -8.37 25.46
N ARG A 5 18.30 -9.63 25.22
CA ARG A 5 18.42 -10.30 23.92
C ARG A 5 17.45 -9.72 22.90
N ARG A 6 16.19 -9.47 23.28
CA ARG A 6 15.17 -8.81 22.44
C ARG A 6 15.56 -7.38 22.08
N LEU A 7 16.04 -6.60 23.06
CA LEU A 7 16.50 -5.24 22.83
C LEU A 7 17.70 -5.17 21.87
N ARG A 8 18.64 -6.12 21.98
CA ARG A 8 19.75 -6.24 21.01
C ARG A 8 19.26 -6.62 19.62
N ALA A 9 18.30 -7.54 19.52
CA ALA A 9 17.71 -7.94 18.24
C ALA A 9 16.99 -6.77 17.55
N VAL A 10 16.18 -6.01 18.29
CA VAL A 10 15.52 -4.81 17.75
C VAL A 10 16.55 -3.77 17.31
N LYS A 11 17.58 -3.48 18.12
CA LYS A 11 18.66 -2.56 17.73
C LYS A 11 19.37 -3.01 16.47
N LEU A 12 19.71 -4.29 16.34
CA LEU A 12 20.39 -4.82 15.16
C LEU A 12 19.49 -4.73 13.92
N LEU A 13 18.20 -5.03 14.06
CA LEU A 13 17.21 -4.87 12.99
C LEU A 13 17.06 -3.41 12.57
N THR A 14 17.01 -2.46 13.51
CA THR A 14 16.93 -1.03 13.20
C THR A 14 18.17 -0.55 12.46
N VAL A 15 19.37 -0.95 12.92
CA VAL A 15 20.63 -0.61 12.25
C VAL A 15 20.69 -1.23 10.85
N GLY A 16 20.36 -2.52 10.71
CA GLY A 16 20.34 -3.20 9.42
C GLY A 16 19.37 -2.57 8.42
N PHE A 17 18.19 -2.17 8.89
CA PHE A 17 17.21 -1.45 8.07
C PHE A 17 17.70 -0.06 7.65
N GLY A 18 18.36 0.68 8.55
CA GLY A 18 18.97 1.96 8.23
C GLY A 18 20.08 1.85 7.18
N VAL A 19 20.96 0.85 7.32
CA VAL A 19 22.01 0.57 6.32
C VAL A 19 21.40 0.21 4.96
N ALA A 20 20.33 -0.61 4.94
CA ALA A 20 19.62 -0.94 3.70
C ALA A 20 19.03 0.31 3.02
N GLN A 21 18.44 1.24 3.78
CA GLN A 21 17.93 2.50 3.23
C GLN A 21 19.05 3.38 2.65
N ILE A 22 20.19 3.48 3.33
CA ILE A 22 21.36 4.23 2.84
C ILE A 22 21.86 3.62 1.54
N ALA A 23 21.96 2.29 1.45
CA ALA A 23 22.39 1.58 0.25
C ALA A 23 21.45 1.85 -0.94
N VAL A 24 20.13 1.83 -0.73
CA VAL A 24 19.14 2.21 -1.74
C VAL A 24 19.30 3.67 -2.16
N GLY A 25 19.54 4.57 -1.20
CA GLY A 25 19.78 5.99 -1.46
C GLY A 25 20.99 6.23 -2.37
N ILE A 26 22.12 5.58 -2.08
CA ILE A 26 23.34 5.66 -2.90
C ILE A 26 23.10 5.04 -4.29
N GLY A 27 22.47 3.86 -4.36
CA GLY A 27 22.15 3.21 -5.64
C GLY A 27 21.18 4.00 -6.52
N SER A 28 20.39 4.90 -5.93
CA SER A 28 19.42 5.72 -6.65
C SER A 28 20.00 6.98 -7.31
N GLN A 29 21.27 7.32 -7.04
CA GLN A 29 21.91 8.55 -7.54
C GLN A 29 22.00 8.66 -9.07
N GLY A 30 21.91 7.54 -9.81
CA GLY A 30 21.93 7.52 -11.27
C GLY A 30 20.57 7.68 -11.96
N LEU A 31 19.46 7.68 -11.21
CA LEU A 31 18.12 7.79 -11.77
C LEU A 31 17.80 9.26 -12.09
N ARG A 32 17.82 9.62 -13.38
CA ARG A 32 17.50 10.97 -13.90
C ARG A 32 16.02 11.36 -13.69
N MET A 33 15.16 10.41 -13.31
CA MET A 33 13.80 10.68 -12.84
C MET A 33 13.80 10.81 -11.31
N GLY A 34 13.23 11.89 -10.78
CA GLY A 34 13.30 12.23 -9.36
C GLY A 34 12.94 11.06 -8.45
N VAL A 35 13.94 10.51 -7.75
CA VAL A 35 13.79 9.42 -6.78
C VAL A 35 12.62 9.69 -5.81
N ILE A 36 12.47 10.95 -5.42
CA ILE A 36 11.39 11.44 -4.57
C ILE A 36 10.01 11.14 -5.16
N SER A 37 9.79 11.35 -6.47
CA SER A 37 8.48 11.10 -7.09
C SER A 37 8.14 9.61 -7.18
N SER A 38 9.15 8.76 -7.39
CA SER A 38 8.96 7.31 -7.41
C SER A 38 8.64 6.77 -6.02
N VAL A 39 9.36 7.23 -4.99
CA VAL A 39 9.10 6.85 -3.60
C VAL A 39 7.72 7.33 -3.16
N LEU A 40 7.37 8.59 -3.44
CA LEU A 40 6.05 9.14 -3.12
C LEU A 40 4.91 8.43 -3.86
N ALA A 41 5.15 7.99 -5.11
CA ALA A 41 4.17 7.20 -5.86
C ALA A 41 3.91 5.83 -5.22
N VAL A 42 4.98 5.11 -4.85
CA VAL A 42 4.88 3.80 -4.16
C VAL A 42 4.19 3.94 -2.80
N GLN A 43 4.52 4.99 -2.05
CA GLN A 43 3.84 5.33 -0.80
C GLN A 43 2.36 5.66 -1.04
N GLY A 44 2.05 6.40 -2.10
CA GLY A 44 0.70 6.77 -2.51
C GLY A 44 -0.19 5.56 -2.77
N TRP A 45 0.28 4.55 -3.51
CA TRP A 45 -0.50 3.31 -3.74
C TRP A 45 -0.82 2.59 -2.45
N THR A 46 0.19 2.42 -1.59
CA THR A 46 0.04 1.67 -0.34
C THR A 46 -0.94 2.36 0.60
N THR A 47 -0.80 3.68 0.74
CA THR A 47 -1.70 4.50 1.56
C THR A 47 -3.12 4.50 1.01
N GLY A 48 -3.27 4.60 -0.32
CA GLY A 48 -4.57 4.56 -1.00
C GLY A 48 -5.30 3.24 -0.74
N ILE A 49 -4.63 2.10 -0.88
CA ILE A 49 -5.24 0.78 -0.65
C ILE A 49 -5.68 0.63 0.82
N ILE A 50 -4.82 1.00 1.77
CA ILE A 50 -5.16 0.94 3.20
C ILE A 50 -6.38 1.84 3.50
N LEU A 51 -6.38 3.07 2.99
CA LEU A 51 -7.50 4.00 3.15
C LEU A 51 -8.80 3.43 2.54
N GLY A 52 -8.73 2.80 1.36
CA GLY A 52 -9.89 2.20 0.71
C GLY A 52 -10.47 1.02 1.48
N VAL A 53 -9.63 0.14 2.04
CA VAL A 53 -10.09 -0.96 2.92
C VAL A 53 -10.66 -0.39 4.23
N PHE A 54 -10.03 0.64 4.79
CA PHE A 54 -10.51 1.27 6.02
C PHE A 54 -11.87 1.95 5.81
N ALA A 55 -12.04 2.68 4.70
CA ALA A 55 -13.31 3.26 4.31
C ALA A 55 -14.40 2.20 4.11
N LEU A 56 -14.06 1.05 3.52
CA LEU A 56 -14.97 -0.09 3.40
C LEU A 56 -15.40 -0.62 4.78
N GLY A 57 -14.49 -0.65 5.75
CA GLY A 57 -14.78 -1.01 7.15
C GLY A 57 -15.74 -0.04 7.84
N ILE A 58 -15.56 1.27 7.61
CA ILE A 58 -16.42 2.31 8.19
C ILE A 58 -17.82 2.27 7.58
N PHE A 59 -17.91 2.22 6.24
CA PHE A 59 -19.19 2.30 5.53
C PHE A 59 -20.00 1.00 5.58
N THR A 60 -19.38 -0.13 5.93
CA THR A 60 -20.06 -1.42 5.86
C THR A 60 -20.02 -2.20 7.18
N ARG A 61 -21.21 -2.36 7.77
CA ARG A 61 -21.44 -2.85 9.15
C ARG A 61 -20.87 -4.24 9.48
N ARG A 62 -20.57 -5.06 8.47
CA ARG A 62 -19.83 -6.34 8.57
C ARG A 62 -19.09 -6.61 7.26
N VAL A 63 -17.85 -6.16 7.13
CA VAL A 63 -17.02 -6.52 5.98
C VAL A 63 -16.63 -7.99 6.13
N GLY A 64 -17.12 -8.84 5.21
CA GLY A 64 -16.68 -10.22 5.14
C GLY A 64 -15.19 -10.26 4.80
N HIS A 65 -14.42 -11.12 5.48
CA HIS A 65 -12.97 -11.28 5.26
C HIS A 65 -12.63 -11.39 3.76
N ARG A 66 -13.45 -12.15 3.01
CA ARG A 66 -13.32 -12.31 1.55
C ARG A 66 -13.49 -11.00 0.77
N ALA A 67 -14.44 -10.15 1.15
CA ALA A 67 -14.68 -8.87 0.47
C ALA A 67 -13.52 -7.88 0.70
N ALA A 68 -12.96 -7.85 1.91
CA ALA A 68 -11.76 -7.05 2.20
C ALA A 68 -10.56 -7.51 1.37
N THR A 69 -10.30 -8.82 1.31
CA THR A 69 -9.20 -9.37 0.50
C THR A 69 -9.39 -9.12 -0.99
N ILE A 70 -10.60 -9.32 -1.53
CA ILE A 70 -10.90 -9.06 -2.95
C ILE A 70 -10.75 -7.57 -3.27
N GLY A 71 -11.24 -6.68 -2.40
CA GLY A 71 -11.05 -5.24 -2.53
C GLY A 71 -9.57 -4.86 -2.57
N MET A 72 -8.77 -5.41 -1.66
CA MET A 72 -7.33 -5.14 -1.57
C MET A 72 -6.57 -5.64 -2.80
N VAL A 73 -6.80 -6.88 -3.23
CA VAL A 73 -6.16 -7.48 -4.41
C VAL A 73 -6.59 -6.75 -5.69
N GLY A 74 -7.88 -6.40 -5.80
CA GLY A 74 -8.40 -5.62 -6.91
C GLY A 74 -7.80 -4.21 -6.97
N GLY A 75 -7.67 -3.54 -5.82
CA GLY A 75 -7.01 -2.23 -5.71
C GLY A 75 -5.56 -2.27 -6.19
N VAL A 76 -4.80 -3.30 -5.78
CA VAL A 76 -3.42 -3.52 -6.27
C VAL A 76 -3.41 -3.72 -7.79
N ALA A 77 -4.30 -4.56 -8.33
CA ALA A 77 -4.35 -4.83 -9.77
C ALA A 77 -4.62 -3.54 -10.59
N VAL A 78 -5.55 -2.70 -10.12
CA VAL A 78 -5.82 -1.39 -10.73
C VAL A 78 -4.60 -0.48 -10.64
N MET A 79 -3.92 -0.41 -9.49
CA MET A 79 -2.69 0.40 -9.35
C MET A 79 -1.58 -0.04 -10.29
N VAL A 80 -1.37 -1.36 -10.47
CA VAL A 80 -0.39 -1.89 -11.43
C VAL A 80 -0.75 -1.49 -12.86
N TRP A 81 -2.03 -1.51 -13.21
CA TRP A 81 -2.50 -1.12 -14.53
C TRP A 81 -2.33 0.38 -14.79
N VAL A 82 -2.70 1.23 -13.81
CA VAL A 82 -2.52 2.69 -13.86
C VAL A 82 -1.05 3.06 -13.98
N TRP A 83 -0.16 2.39 -13.24
CA TRP A 83 1.27 2.64 -13.31
C TRP A 83 1.87 2.35 -14.69
N ARG A 84 1.38 1.31 -15.37
CA ARG A 84 1.84 0.96 -16.72
C ARG A 84 1.24 1.84 -17.81
N GLY A 85 0.02 2.32 -17.62
CA GLY A 85 -0.76 3.00 -18.66
C GLY A 85 -0.77 4.53 -18.60
N THR A 86 -0.42 5.14 -17.46
CA THR A 86 -0.59 6.59 -17.27
C THR A 86 0.59 7.27 -16.58
N SER A 87 0.96 8.45 -17.08
CA SER A 87 1.89 9.37 -16.41
C SER A 87 1.16 10.17 -15.33
N LEU A 88 0.50 9.48 -14.39
CA LEU A 88 -0.22 10.14 -13.30
C LEU A 88 0.78 10.72 -12.29
N ALA A 89 0.57 11.99 -11.91
CA ALA A 89 1.35 12.60 -10.84
C ALA A 89 1.10 11.87 -9.52
N TRP A 90 2.14 11.77 -8.69
CA TRP A 90 2.14 10.96 -7.47
C TRP A 90 0.95 11.15 -6.51
N PRO A 91 0.31 12.34 -6.35
CA PRO A 91 -0.77 12.51 -5.39
C PRO A 91 -2.03 11.72 -5.77
N TRP A 92 -2.27 11.55 -7.06
CA TRP A 92 -3.49 10.92 -7.58
C TRP A 92 -3.53 9.42 -7.32
N TYR A 93 -2.39 8.80 -7.10
CA TYR A 93 -2.26 7.38 -6.80
C TYR A 93 -2.98 6.96 -5.52
N ALA A 94 -2.95 7.79 -4.47
CA ALA A 94 -3.69 7.51 -3.25
C ALA A 94 -5.22 7.59 -3.46
N LEU A 95 -5.66 8.55 -4.27
CA LEU A 95 -7.08 8.73 -4.59
C LEU A 95 -7.59 7.57 -5.46
N VAL A 96 -6.88 7.22 -6.53
CA VAL A 96 -7.28 6.13 -7.42
C VAL A 96 -7.18 4.78 -6.70
N GLY A 97 -6.14 4.57 -5.88
CA GLY A 97 -5.98 3.36 -5.07
C GLY A 97 -7.10 3.16 -4.05
N SER A 98 -7.48 4.22 -3.34
CA SER A 98 -8.57 4.15 -2.35
C SER A 98 -9.94 3.95 -3.01
N THR A 99 -10.26 4.72 -4.05
CA THR A 99 -11.52 4.59 -4.78
C THR A 99 -11.68 3.23 -5.44
N ALA A 100 -10.64 2.70 -6.07
CA ALA A 100 -10.66 1.36 -6.68
C ALA A 100 -10.86 0.26 -5.62
N THR A 101 -10.09 0.30 -4.53
CA THR A 101 -10.18 -0.68 -3.43
C THR A 101 -11.57 -0.66 -2.79
N PHE A 102 -12.10 0.54 -2.54
CA PHE A 102 -13.43 0.73 -1.95
C PHE A 102 -14.54 0.24 -2.89
N ALA A 103 -14.50 0.59 -4.17
CA ALA A 103 -15.49 0.18 -5.17
C ALA A 103 -15.51 -1.34 -5.35
N ILE A 104 -14.35 -1.97 -5.53
CA ILE A 104 -14.23 -3.42 -5.69
C ILE A 104 -14.68 -4.14 -4.41
N GLY A 105 -14.28 -3.63 -3.25
CA GLY A 105 -14.70 -4.14 -1.95
C GLY A 105 -16.22 -4.07 -1.74
N MET A 106 -16.86 -2.96 -2.12
CA MET A 106 -18.31 -2.81 -2.06
C MET A 106 -19.03 -3.79 -2.99
N VAL A 107 -18.57 -3.95 -4.23
CA VAL A 107 -19.16 -4.91 -5.18
C VAL A 107 -19.02 -6.35 -4.67
N ALA A 108 -17.84 -6.71 -4.15
CA ALA A 108 -17.59 -8.02 -3.54
C ALA A 108 -18.46 -8.26 -2.30
N GLN A 109 -18.70 -7.21 -1.50
CA GLN A 109 -19.56 -7.30 -0.34
C GLN A 109 -21.05 -7.43 -0.70
N TRP A 110 -21.51 -6.68 -1.72
CA TRP A 110 -22.90 -6.74 -2.17
C TRP A 110 -23.25 -8.11 -2.75
N THR A 111 -22.34 -8.69 -3.53
CA THR A 111 -22.49 -10.06 -4.05
C THR A 111 -22.45 -11.12 -2.95
N GLY A 112 -21.64 -10.92 -1.91
CA GLY A 112 -21.60 -11.79 -0.73
C GLY A 112 -22.84 -11.70 0.19
N ARG A 113 -23.62 -10.61 0.12
CA ARG A 113 -24.87 -10.43 0.89
C ARG A 113 -26.10 -11.06 0.25
N LYS A 114 -26.04 -11.41 -1.04
CA LYS A 114 -27.14 -12.03 -1.80
C LYS A 114 -27.12 -13.56 -1.76
N LYS A 115 -26.11 -14.16 -1.14
CA LYS A 115 -26.03 -15.59 -0.81
C LYS A 115 -26.35 -15.80 0.66
#